data_AF-A0A9E0LT85-F1
#
_entry.id   AF-A0A9E0LT85-F1
#
_cell.length_a   1.000
_cell.length_b   1.000
_cell.length_c   1.000
_cell.angle_alpha   90.00
_cell.angle_beta   90.00
_cell.angle_gamma   90.00
#
_symmetry.space_group_name_H-M   'P 1'
#
loop_
_entity.id
_entity.type
_entity.pdbx_description
1 polymer ?
#
loop_
_entity_poly.entity_id
_entity_poly.type
_entity_poly.pdbx_seq_one_letter_code
_entity_poly.pdbx_strand_id
1 'polypeptide(L)'
;MTGGPLRAPLATLAILAVAIVGVLGVLPSLASPDLNWCYPFMGPDSWDWLVNGLYWSGAPVQASFRPPGLPLVIALLHRLAALPLLPYLNFAMLGLAALLLHRLVRLRHSSVVAALAVLLFVSNGSLFGYTRFVMAEVWTLPFLIVAAIAFIRAAERPR
;
A
#
# COMPACT_ATOMS: atom_id res chain seq x y z
N MET A 1 26.92 -16.86 -25.40
CA MET A 1 26.32 -15.56 -25.05
C MET A 1 26.41 -15.36 -23.54
N THR A 2 27.50 -14.77 -23.08
CA THR A 2 27.89 -14.67 -21.67
C THR A 2 27.39 -13.34 -21.07
N GLY A 3 26.20 -13.35 -20.50
CA GLY A 3 25.75 -12.26 -19.64
C GLY A 3 26.51 -12.32 -18.31
N GLY A 4 27.42 -11.38 -18.07
CA GLY A 4 28.22 -11.35 -16.84
C GLY A 4 27.37 -11.24 -15.56
N PRO A 5 27.87 -11.74 -14.41
CA PRO A 5 27.13 -11.83 -13.14
C PRO A 5 26.62 -10.48 -12.60
N LEU A 6 27.15 -9.36 -13.09
CA LEU A 6 26.78 -8.00 -12.69
C LEU A 6 25.57 -7.42 -13.44
N ARG A 7 25.10 -8.03 -14.54
CA ARG A 7 24.00 -7.45 -15.34
C ARG A 7 22.63 -7.59 -14.69
N ALA A 8 22.37 -8.73 -14.04
CA ALA A 8 21.07 -9.00 -13.42
C ALA A 8 20.79 -8.14 -12.17
N PRO A 9 21.75 -7.88 -11.27
CA PRO A 9 21.58 -6.93 -10.17
C PRO A 9 21.31 -5.51 -10.66
N LEU A 10 22.08 -5.02 -11.64
CA LEU A 10 21.90 -3.68 -12.19
C LEU A 10 20.53 -3.52 -12.87
N ALA A 11 20.10 -4.51 -13.65
CA ALA A 11 18.77 -4.51 -14.26
C ALA A 11 17.65 -4.50 -13.20
N THR A 12 17.80 -5.29 -12.14
CA THR A 12 16.85 -5.31 -11.01
C THR A 12 16.75 -3.94 -10.36
N LEU A 13 17.89 -3.32 -10.04
CA LEU A 13 17.94 -1.99 -9.43
C LEU A 13 17.33 -0.92 -10.34
N ALA A 14 17.62 -0.95 -11.64
CA ALA A 14 17.05 -0.02 -12.60
C ALA A 14 15.52 -0.12 -12.67
N ILE A 15 14.97 -1.35 -12.71
CA ILE A 15 13.53 -1.58 -12.73
C ILE A 15 12.87 -1.07 -11.44
N LEU A 16 13.45 -1.37 -10.28
CA LEU A 16 12.94 -0.90 -8.99
C LEU A 16 13.04 0.63 -8.87
N ALA A 17 14.10 1.25 -9.39
CA ALA A 17 14.23 2.70 -9.43
C ALA A 17 13.11 3.35 -10.26
N VAL A 18 12.79 2.80 -11.43
CA VAL A 18 11.66 3.28 -12.25
C VAL A 18 10.34 3.15 -11.50
N ALA A 19 10.10 2.01 -10.84
CA ALA A 19 8.91 1.80 -10.02
C ALA A 19 8.80 2.85 -8.89
N ILE A 20 9.89 3.13 -8.19
CA ILE A 20 9.95 4.12 -7.11
C ILE A 20 9.68 5.53 -7.65
N VAL A 21 10.38 5.93 -8.72
CA VAL A 21 10.23 7.27 -9.31
C VAL A 21 8.78 7.52 -9.77
N GLY A 22 8.14 6.52 -10.39
CA GLY A 22 6.74 6.60 -10.80
C GLY A 22 5.78 6.84 -9.62
N VAL A 23 6.04 6.20 -8.48
CA VAL A 23 5.25 6.41 -7.25
C VAL A 23 5.51 7.79 -6.62
N LEU A 24 6.79 8.18 -6.52
CA LEU A 24 7.20 9.44 -5.88
C LEU A 24 6.63 10.68 -6.60
N GLY A 25 6.48 10.62 -7.93
CA GLY A 25 5.91 11.71 -8.72
C GLY A 25 4.46 12.08 -8.35
N VAL A 26 3.76 11.22 -7.60
CA VAL A 26 2.36 11.41 -7.24
C VAL A 26 2.19 11.97 -5.82
N LEU A 27 3.21 11.89 -4.97
CA LEU A 27 3.15 12.44 -3.61
C LEU A 27 2.70 13.91 -3.54
N PRO A 28 3.09 14.81 -4.46
CA PRO A 28 2.60 16.18 -4.46
C PRO A 28 1.09 16.30 -4.65
N SER A 29 0.47 15.40 -5.44
CA SER A 29 -0.99 15.43 -5.66
C SER A 29 -1.80 14.93 -4.47
N LEU A 30 -1.14 14.38 -3.43
CA LEU A 30 -1.79 13.91 -2.21
C LEU A 30 -1.89 15.00 -1.14
N ALA A 31 -1.16 16.10 -1.32
CA ALA A 31 -1.17 17.20 -0.37
C ALA A 31 -2.57 17.83 -0.33
N SER A 32 -3.19 17.79 0.84
CA SER A 32 -4.45 18.47 1.10
C SER A 32 -4.46 19.03 2.51
N PRO A 33 -4.93 20.28 2.73
CA PRO A 33 -5.07 20.84 4.07
C PRO A 33 -6.16 20.12 4.87
N ASP A 34 -7.15 19.54 4.20
CA ASP A 34 -8.27 18.83 4.83
C ASP A 34 -8.70 17.63 3.98
N LEU A 35 -8.91 16.49 4.63
CA LEU A 35 -9.46 15.28 3.99
C LEU A 35 -10.97 15.35 3.77
N ASN A 36 -11.69 16.16 4.54
CA ASN A 36 -13.15 16.21 4.49
C ASN A 36 -13.69 17.10 3.35
N TRP A 37 -13.05 18.24 3.07
CA TRP A 37 -13.56 19.17 2.06
C TRP A 37 -12.63 19.36 0.86
N CYS A 38 -11.32 19.22 1.05
CA CYS A 38 -10.34 19.63 0.04
C CYS A 38 -9.69 18.46 -0.70
N TYR A 39 -9.87 17.22 -0.20
CA TYR A 39 -9.22 16.06 -0.79
C TYR A 39 -10.04 15.48 -1.95
N PRO A 40 -9.50 15.43 -3.18
CA PRO A 40 -10.29 15.08 -4.36
C PRO A 40 -10.52 13.57 -4.53
N PHE A 41 -9.86 12.73 -3.73
CA PHE A 41 -9.92 11.27 -3.83
C PHE A 41 -10.78 10.68 -2.70
N MET A 42 -12.07 11.05 -2.69
CA MET A 42 -13.06 10.54 -1.75
C MET A 42 -14.16 9.82 -2.51
N GLY A 43 -14.41 8.55 -2.16
CA GLY A 43 -15.52 7.76 -2.67
C GLY A 43 -16.60 7.58 -1.60
N PRO A 44 -17.76 6.98 -1.94
CA PRO A 44 -18.82 6.71 -0.97
C PRO A 44 -18.33 5.95 0.27
N ASP A 45 -17.51 4.92 0.08
CA ASP A 45 -16.92 4.14 1.17
C ASP A 45 -15.89 4.91 2.00
N SER A 46 -15.23 5.92 1.42
CA SER A 46 -14.20 6.70 2.10
C SER A 46 -14.74 7.45 3.30
N TRP A 47 -15.95 8.00 3.17
CA TRP A 47 -16.63 8.68 4.26
C TRP A 47 -16.95 7.75 5.42
N ASP A 48 -17.40 6.54 5.10
CA ASP A 48 -17.75 5.56 6.12
C ASP A 48 -16.50 5.09 6.90
N TRP A 49 -15.38 4.84 6.21
CA TRP A 49 -14.10 4.55 6.88
C TRP A 49 -13.65 5.70 7.80
N LEU A 50 -13.75 6.95 7.34
CA LEU A 50 -13.38 8.13 8.10
C LEU A 50 -14.26 8.29 9.35
N VAL A 51 -15.58 8.20 9.20
CA VAL A 51 -16.55 8.31 10.30
C VAL A 51 -16.31 7.26 11.37
N ASN A 52 -16.03 6.00 10.99
CA ASN A 52 -15.65 4.97 11.94
C ASN A 52 -14.39 5.37 12.72
N GLY A 53 -13.35 5.87 12.05
CA GLY A 53 -12.14 6.35 12.73
C GLY A 53 -12.40 7.52 13.68
N LEU A 54 -13.26 8.47 13.30
CA LEU A 54 -13.66 9.58 14.16
C LEU A 54 -14.42 9.08 15.39
N TYR A 55 -15.35 8.13 15.23
CA TYR A 55 -16.03 7.49 16.36
C TYR A 55 -15.03 6.84 17.34
N TRP A 56 -14.08 6.04 16.83
CA TRP A 56 -13.04 5.42 17.66
C TRP A 56 -12.08 6.41 18.32
N SER A 57 -12.00 7.65 17.79
CA SER A 57 -11.25 8.74 18.43
C SER A 57 -12.00 9.44 19.58
N GLY A 58 -13.28 9.12 19.77
CA GLY A 58 -14.16 9.73 20.78
C GLY A 58 -15.04 10.86 20.24
N ALA A 59 -15.10 11.09 18.93
CA ALA A 59 -15.99 12.08 18.35
C ALA A 59 -17.47 11.62 18.48
N PRO A 60 -18.41 12.54 18.73
CA PRO A 60 -19.83 12.21 18.92
C PRO A 60 -20.54 12.01 17.57
N VAL A 61 -20.12 11.00 16.80
CA VAL A 61 -20.68 10.62 15.50
C VAL A 61 -21.17 9.18 15.53
N GLN A 62 -22.14 8.82 14.68
CA GLN A 62 -22.58 7.43 14.55
C GLN A 62 -21.63 6.64 13.65
N ALA A 63 -21.27 5.42 14.04
CA ALA A 63 -20.42 4.52 13.25
C ALA A 63 -21.20 3.31 12.72
N SER A 64 -20.81 2.83 11.55
CA SER A 64 -21.30 1.57 10.97
C SER A 64 -20.57 0.32 11.50
N PHE A 65 -19.53 0.51 12.33
CA PHE A 65 -18.69 -0.55 12.92
C PHE A 65 -17.90 -1.39 11.89
N ARG A 66 -17.19 -0.70 10.99
CA ARG A 66 -16.20 -1.32 10.08
C ARG A 66 -15.11 -2.08 10.87
N PRO A 67 -14.46 -3.10 10.26
CA PRO A 67 -13.31 -3.75 10.87
C PRO A 67 -12.26 -2.74 11.36
N PRO A 68 -11.72 -2.88 12.58
CA PRO A 68 -11.09 -1.78 13.29
C PRO A 68 -9.71 -1.38 12.76
N GLY A 69 -9.08 -2.15 11.87
CA GLY A 69 -7.70 -1.91 11.40
C GLY A 69 -7.47 -0.48 10.90
N LEU A 70 -8.10 -0.10 9.78
CA LEU A 70 -8.01 1.27 9.25
C LEU A 70 -8.64 2.32 10.19
N PRO A 71 -9.85 2.12 10.77
CA PRO A 71 -10.44 3.05 11.72
C PRO A 71 -9.53 3.41 12.90
N LEU A 72 -8.78 2.47 13.48
CA LEU A 72 -7.85 2.77 14.57
C LEU A 72 -6.66 3.64 14.12
N VAL A 73 -6.17 3.45 12.89
CA VAL A 73 -5.15 4.33 12.31
C VAL A 73 -5.71 5.74 12.14
N ILE A 74 -6.91 5.86 11.58
CA ILE A 74 -7.59 7.15 11.41
C ILE A 74 -7.82 7.81 12.77
N ALA A 75 -8.26 7.06 13.78
CA ALA A 75 -8.47 7.56 15.13
C ALA A 75 -7.17 8.12 15.73
N LEU A 76 -6.06 7.41 15.57
CA LEU A 76 -4.74 7.87 16.01
C LEU A 76 -4.34 9.17 15.30
N LEU A 77 -4.44 9.22 13.98
CA LEU A 77 -4.10 10.42 13.20
C LEU A 77 -4.99 11.62 13.56
N HIS A 78 -6.28 11.39 13.79
CA HIS A 78 -7.20 12.42 14.25
C HIS A 78 -6.77 13.00 15.59
N ARG A 79 -6.46 12.15 16.58
CA ARG A 79 -6.00 12.59 17.90
C ARG A 79 -4.67 13.34 17.86
N LEU A 80 -3.84 13.07 16.85
CA LEU A 80 -2.55 13.74 16.64
C LEU A 80 -2.66 14.98 15.72
N ALA A 81 -3.87 15.37 15.29
CA ALA A 81 -4.09 16.42 14.29
C ALA A 81 -3.29 16.21 12.99
N ALA A 82 -3.10 14.94 12.61
CA ALA A 82 -2.26 14.50 11.50
C ALA A 82 -3.03 13.73 10.42
N LEU A 83 -4.36 13.87 10.37
CA LEU A 83 -5.21 13.22 9.36
C LEU A 83 -4.74 13.41 7.92
N PRO A 84 -4.24 14.60 7.49
CA PRO A 84 -3.70 14.78 6.15
C PRO A 84 -2.57 13.82 5.74
N LEU A 85 -1.94 13.11 6.70
CA LEU A 85 -0.94 12.10 6.40
C LEU A 85 -1.54 10.78 5.88
N LEU A 86 -2.84 10.54 6.02
CA LEU A 86 -3.47 9.26 5.68
C LEU A 86 -3.25 8.84 4.21
N PRO A 87 -3.41 9.71 3.19
CA PRO A 87 -3.09 9.35 1.82
C PRO A 87 -1.63 8.92 1.62
N TYR A 88 -0.69 9.58 2.30
CA TYR A 88 0.72 9.20 2.25
C TYR A 88 0.95 7.82 2.87
N LEU A 89 0.22 7.49 3.95
CA LEU A 89 0.26 6.16 4.54
C LEU A 89 -0.34 5.09 3.60
N ASN A 90 -1.39 5.40 2.84
CA ASN A 90 -1.89 4.47 1.81
C ASN A 90 -0.78 4.15 0.79
N PHE A 91 -0.05 5.16 0.33
CA PHE A 91 1.08 4.96 -0.58
C PHE A 91 2.26 4.22 0.07
N ALA A 92 2.52 4.46 1.36
CA ALA A 92 3.49 3.67 2.12
C ALA A 92 3.07 2.19 2.20
N MET A 93 1.78 1.91 2.40
CA MET A 93 1.23 0.55 2.37
C MET A 93 1.31 -0.11 0.99
N LEU A 94 1.08 0.65 -0.10
CA LEU A 94 1.33 0.17 -1.46
C LEU A 94 2.82 -0.18 -1.66
N GLY A 95 3.73 0.68 -1.19
CA GLY A 95 5.17 0.43 -1.22
C GLY A 95 5.56 -0.82 -0.43
N LEU A 96 5.01 -1.00 0.77
CA LEU A 96 5.19 -2.20 1.57
C LEU A 96 4.66 -3.45 0.85
N ALA A 97 3.48 -3.37 0.23
CA ALA A 97 2.92 -4.45 -0.58
C ALA A 97 3.84 -4.80 -1.74
N ALA A 98 4.39 -3.82 -2.45
CA ALA A 98 5.35 -4.03 -3.54
C ALA A 98 6.65 -4.72 -3.05
N LEU A 99 7.20 -4.30 -1.91
CA LEU A 99 8.39 -4.93 -1.31
C LEU A 99 8.12 -6.40 -0.93
N LEU A 100 6.95 -6.65 -0.35
CA LEU A 100 6.52 -8.00 0.02
C LEU A 100 6.24 -8.86 -1.21
N LEU A 101 5.64 -8.28 -2.27
CA LEU A 101 5.40 -8.95 -3.54
C LEU A 101 6.73 -9.36 -4.19
N HIS A 102 7.72 -8.46 -4.21
CA HIS A 102 9.07 -8.79 -4.64
C HIS A 102 9.58 -10.01 -3.87
N ARG A 103 9.48 -9.99 -2.53
CA ARG A 103 9.92 -11.12 -1.69
C ARG A 103 9.16 -12.42 -1.99
N LEU A 104 7.85 -12.34 -2.20
CA LEU A 104 7.00 -13.49 -2.52
C LEU A 104 7.45 -14.12 -3.85
N VAL A 105 7.61 -13.32 -4.90
CA VAL A 105 8.05 -13.80 -6.23
C VAL A 105 9.47 -14.36 -6.17
N ARG A 106 10.35 -13.76 -5.35
CA ARG A 106 11.72 -14.24 -5.10
C ARG A 106 11.80 -15.61 -4.45
N LEU A 107 10.70 -16.15 -3.89
CA LEU A 107 10.70 -17.53 -3.38
C LEU A 107 10.87 -18.58 -4.49
N ARG A 108 10.47 -18.26 -5.72
CA ARG A 108 10.46 -19.22 -6.85
C ARG A 108 11.12 -18.70 -8.13
N HIS A 109 11.38 -17.39 -8.23
CA HIS A 109 11.86 -16.77 -9.45
C HIS A 109 13.08 -15.86 -9.23
N SER A 110 13.71 -15.47 -10.35
CA SER A 110 14.88 -14.61 -10.35
C SER A 110 14.57 -13.18 -9.88
N SER A 111 15.63 -12.42 -9.57
CA SER A 111 15.53 -11.02 -9.15
C SER A 111 14.86 -10.12 -10.18
N VAL A 112 15.17 -10.34 -11.45
CA VAL A 112 14.62 -9.56 -12.56
C VAL A 112 13.12 -9.81 -12.71
N VAL A 113 12.69 -11.07 -12.62
CA VAL A 113 11.25 -11.42 -12.69
C VAL A 113 10.48 -10.80 -11.53
N ALA A 114 11.04 -10.84 -10.32
CA ALA A 114 10.43 -10.20 -9.15
C ALA A 114 10.34 -8.67 -9.30
N ALA A 115 11.38 -8.03 -9.86
CA ALA A 115 11.38 -6.59 -10.12
C ALA A 115 10.36 -6.21 -11.18
N LEU A 116 10.23 -6.98 -12.25
CA LEU A 116 9.20 -6.78 -13.28
C LEU A 116 7.79 -6.95 -12.71
N ALA A 117 7.57 -7.93 -11.84
CA ALA A 117 6.29 -8.10 -11.15
C ALA A 117 5.95 -6.87 -10.28
N VAL A 118 6.93 -6.30 -9.57
CA VAL A 118 6.75 -5.04 -8.84
C VAL A 118 6.41 -3.89 -9.76
N LEU A 119 7.16 -3.73 -10.87
CA LEU A 119 6.91 -2.67 -11.83
C LEU A 119 5.48 -2.75 -12.37
N LEU A 120 5.06 -3.94 -12.83
CA LEU A 120 3.70 -4.17 -13.32
C LEU A 120 2.63 -3.90 -12.25
N PHE A 121 2.91 -4.31 -11.00
CA PHE A 121 2.01 -4.07 -9.87
C PHE A 121 1.82 -2.58 -9.61
N VAL A 122 2.89 -1.79 -9.50
CA VAL A 122 2.78 -0.35 -9.24
C VAL A 122 2.34 0.45 -10.47
N SER A 123 2.57 -0.06 -11.67
CA SER A 123 2.06 0.55 -12.91
C SER A 123 0.59 0.21 -13.20
N ASN A 124 -0.05 -0.61 -12.37
CA ASN A 124 -1.48 -0.92 -12.51
C ASN A 124 -2.32 0.32 -12.16
N GLY A 125 -2.89 0.97 -13.19
CA GLY A 125 -3.65 2.21 -13.04
C GLY A 125 -4.84 2.11 -12.08
N SER A 126 -5.50 0.95 -12.01
CA SER A 126 -6.62 0.73 -11.08
C SER A 126 -6.14 0.69 -9.63
N LEU A 127 -5.11 -0.12 -9.34
CA LEU A 127 -4.53 -0.21 -8.00
C LEU A 127 -3.97 1.14 -7.55
N PHE A 128 -3.26 1.80 -8.46
CA PHE A 128 -2.67 3.11 -8.23
C PHE A 128 -3.75 4.19 -8.04
N GLY A 129 -4.88 4.07 -8.74
CA GLY A 129 -6.11 4.84 -8.53
C GLY A 129 -6.67 4.66 -7.12
N TYR A 130 -6.98 3.41 -6.74
CA TYR A 130 -7.53 3.06 -5.43
C TYR A 130 -6.64 3.47 -4.26
N THR A 131 -5.31 3.46 -4.44
CA THR A 131 -4.35 3.88 -3.40
C THR A 131 -4.54 5.33 -2.97
N ARG A 132 -5.08 6.18 -3.85
CA ARG A 132 -5.40 7.57 -3.50
C ARG A 132 -6.64 7.69 -2.63
N PHE A 133 -7.58 6.76 -2.70
CA PHE A 133 -8.81 6.82 -1.92
C PHE A 133 -8.58 6.40 -0.47
N VAL A 134 -9.32 6.99 0.46
CA VAL A 134 -9.37 6.51 1.85
C VAL A 134 -10.17 5.22 1.88
N MET A 135 -9.48 4.08 1.83
CA MET A 135 -10.06 2.76 1.62
C MET A 135 -9.17 1.69 2.27
N ALA A 136 -9.75 0.59 2.75
CA ALA A 136 -9.01 -0.44 3.48
C ALA A 136 -8.29 -1.45 2.56
N GLU A 137 -8.62 -1.48 1.28
CA GLU A 137 -8.12 -2.41 0.28
C GLU A 137 -6.60 -2.38 0.24
N VAL A 138 -6.01 -1.19 0.15
CA VAL A 138 -4.54 -1.03 0.13
C VAL A 138 -3.90 -1.44 1.45
N TRP A 139 -4.60 -1.26 2.57
CA TRP A 139 -4.13 -1.67 3.89
C TRP A 139 -4.10 -3.18 4.04
N THR A 140 -5.02 -3.91 3.39
CA THR A 140 -5.08 -5.37 3.48
C THR A 140 -3.99 -6.08 2.66
N LEU A 141 -3.52 -5.47 1.57
CA LEU A 141 -2.57 -6.09 0.63
C LEU A 141 -1.28 -6.63 1.28
N PRO A 142 -0.55 -5.86 2.13
CA PRO A 142 0.63 -6.39 2.80
C PRO A 142 0.35 -7.65 3.62
N PHE A 143 -0.77 -7.70 4.34
CA PHE A 143 -1.13 -8.84 5.18
C PHE A 143 -1.45 -10.07 4.35
N LEU A 144 -2.18 -9.91 3.23
CA LEU A 144 -2.46 -11.01 2.30
C LEU A 144 -1.18 -11.59 1.70
N ILE A 145 -0.23 -10.72 1.31
CA ILE A 145 1.05 -11.18 0.75
C ILE A 145 1.90 -11.89 1.81
N VAL A 146 1.95 -11.37 3.04
CA VAL A 146 2.64 -12.04 4.16
C VAL A 146 2.02 -13.40 4.44
N ALA A 147 0.69 -13.49 4.46
CA ALA A 147 -0.02 -14.75 4.65
C ALA A 147 0.33 -15.77 3.54
N ALA A 148 0.38 -15.33 2.27
CA ALA A 148 0.81 -16.18 1.16
C ALA A 148 2.26 -16.67 1.31
N ILE A 149 3.19 -15.78 1.71
CA ILE A 149 4.59 -16.15 1.98
C ILE A 149 4.66 -17.20 3.09
N ALA A 150 3.92 -17.01 4.19
CA ALA A 150 3.89 -17.94 5.31
C ALA A 150 3.35 -19.30 4.89
N PHE A 151 2.26 -19.32 4.12
CA PHE A 151 1.62 -20.54 3.63
C PHE A 151 2.57 -21.35 2.72
N ILE A 152 3.22 -20.70 1.75
CA ILE A 152 4.20 -21.36 0.86
C ILE A 152 5.34 -21.97 1.67
N ARG A 153 5.87 -21.24 2.64
CA ARG A 153 6.97 -21.73 3.49
C ARG A 153 6.56 -22.88 4.39
N ALA A 154 5.33 -22.87 4.90
CA ALA A 154 4.79 -23.97 5.70
C ALA A 154 4.68 -25.25 4.86
N ALA A 155 4.28 -25.15 3.59
CA ALA A 155 4.22 -26.29 2.68
C ALA A 155 5.60 -26.91 2.39
N GLU A 156 6.68 -26.11 2.43
CA GLU A 156 8.06 -26.60 2.25
C GLU A 156 8.65 -27.24 3.51
N ARG A 157 8.06 -27.00 4.68
CA ARG A 157 8.49 -27.51 5.97
C ARG A 157 7.29 -28.02 6.76
N PRO A 158 6.62 -29.08 6.30
CA PRO A 158 5.54 -29.69 7.07
C PRO A 158 6.11 -30.14 8.42
N ARG A 159 5.42 -29.73 9.50
CA ARG A 159 5.69 -30.23 10.85
C ARG A 159 5.17 -31.65 10.98
#